data_AF-A0A2H9RNM7-F1
#
_entry.id   AF-A0A2H9RNM7-F1
#
_cell.length_a   1.000
_cell.length_b   1.000
_cell.length_c   1.000
_cell.angle_alpha   90.00
_cell.angle_beta   90.00
_cell.angle_gamma   90.00
#
_symmetry.space_group_name_H-M   'P 1'
#
loop_
_entity.id
_entity.type
_entity.pdbx_description
1 polymer ?
#
loop_
_entity_poly.entity_id
_entity_poly.type
_entity_poly.pdbx_seq_one_letter_code
_entity_poly.pdbx_strand_id
1 'polypeptide(L)'
;MKHYYSKSYIEERKIEPANALIVFLLGLASGLFILGAAGSFGMSKPIEQNLLLIVGVVYSIAVIAFLYPRKKRTHLHTPDPEIIEKETFVDRPVLKEVIKYKDRPVEKIIIKEVEKPVIKETILEKKEVKEKKSKYMGSTYNEKYHLRTCRFSGAIKPKYLVEENDLQYFKLRGYAPCKVCHPERN
;
A
#
# COMPACT_ATOMS: atom_id res chain seq x y z
N MET A 1 5.88 16.78 -9.94
CA MET A 1 5.16 16.00 -8.92
C MET A 1 5.01 14.57 -9.42
N LYS A 2 5.79 13.63 -8.87
CA LYS A 2 5.47 12.22 -9.06
C LYS A 2 4.23 11.96 -8.22
N HIS A 3 3.08 11.82 -8.86
CA HIS A 3 1.89 11.32 -8.18
C HIS A 3 2.20 9.90 -7.71
N TYR A 4 2.51 9.75 -6.42
CA TYR A 4 2.50 8.45 -5.79
C TYR A 4 1.03 8.05 -5.67
N TYR A 5 0.52 7.42 -6.73
CA TYR A 5 -0.69 6.62 -6.64
C TYR A 5 -0.38 5.52 -5.61
N SER A 6 -0.83 5.71 -4.37
CA SER A 6 -0.92 4.63 -3.41
C SER A 6 -1.91 3.63 -4.00
N LYS A 7 -1.42 2.63 -4.73
CA LYS A 7 -2.25 1.49 -5.12
C LYS A 7 -2.74 0.88 -3.81
N SER A 8 -4.02 1.09 -3.51
CA SER A 8 -4.69 0.33 -2.46
C SER A 8 -4.78 -1.09 -2.98
N TYR A 9 -3.78 -1.91 -2.66
CA TYR A 9 -3.87 -3.33 -2.92
C TYR A 9 -5.03 -3.84 -2.06
N ILE A 10 -6.16 -4.14 -2.71
CA ILE A 10 -7.20 -4.94 -2.08
C ILE A 10 -6.55 -6.31 -1.96
N GLU A 11 -5.95 -6.56 -0.80
CA GLU A 11 -5.45 -7.87 -0.47
C GLU A 11 -6.68 -8.77 -0.37
N GLU A 12 -6.95 -9.54 -1.43
CA GLU A 12 -7.96 -10.57 -1.42
C GLU A 12 -7.53 -11.60 -0.37
N ARG A 13 -8.13 -11.51 0.83
CA ARG A 13 -7.94 -12.55 1.83
C ARG A 13 -8.45 -13.85 1.24
N LYS A 14 -7.52 -14.72 0.84
CA LYS A 14 -7.83 -16.10 0.53
C LYS A 14 -8.48 -16.70 1.77
N ILE A 15 -9.67 -17.28 1.60
CA ILE A 15 -10.33 -18.02 2.66
C ILE A 15 -9.40 -19.16 3.02
N GLU A 16 -8.87 -19.15 4.23
CA GLU A 16 -8.05 -20.26 4.70
C GLU A 16 -8.91 -21.53 4.66
N PRO A 17 -8.40 -22.64 4.09
CA PRO A 17 -9.18 -23.87 3.94
C PRO A 17 -9.67 -24.42 5.29
N ALA A 18 -8.93 -24.14 6.38
CA ALA A 18 -9.32 -24.48 7.74
C ALA A 18 -10.64 -23.80 8.16
N ASN A 19 -10.84 -22.54 7.80
CA ASN A 19 -12.08 -21.83 8.11
C ASN A 19 -13.25 -22.47 7.36
N ALA A 20 -13.09 -22.79 6.07
CA ALA A 20 -14.12 -23.45 5.27
C ALA A 20 -14.56 -24.82 5.85
N LEU A 21 -13.60 -25.63 6.31
CA LEU A 21 -13.91 -26.91 6.97
C LEU A 21 -14.72 -26.71 8.26
N ILE A 22 -14.35 -25.75 9.10
CA ILE A 22 -15.08 -25.44 10.34
C ILE A 22 -16.52 -25.01 10.05
N VAL A 23 -16.73 -24.19 9.00
CA VAL A 23 -18.09 -23.81 8.55
C VAL A 23 -18.91 -25.02 8.17
N PHE A 24 -18.31 -25.91 7.37
CA PHE A 24 -18.98 -27.11 6.90
C PHE A 24 -19.40 -28.01 8.08
N LEU A 25 -18.52 -28.21 9.06
CA LEU A 25 -18.81 -29.00 10.25
C LEU A 25 -19.88 -28.36 11.14
N LEU A 26 -19.85 -27.03 11.33
CA LEU A 26 -20.89 -26.31 12.08
C LEU A 26 -22.25 -26.38 11.38
N GLY A 27 -22.28 -26.24 10.06
CA GLY A 27 -23.49 -26.40 9.25
C GLY A 27 -24.07 -27.81 9.40
N LEU A 28 -23.22 -28.84 9.26
CA LEU A 28 -23.62 -30.23 9.40
C LEU A 28 -24.15 -30.53 10.82
N ALA A 29 -23.46 -30.08 11.86
CA ALA A 29 -23.89 -30.24 13.24
C ALA A 29 -25.26 -29.57 13.50
N SER A 30 -25.47 -28.35 12.96
CA SER A 30 -26.75 -27.66 13.09
C SER A 30 -27.89 -28.38 12.38
N GLY A 31 -27.65 -28.92 11.18
CA GLY A 31 -28.63 -29.71 10.44
C GLY A 31 -29.02 -31.00 11.16
N LEU A 32 -28.04 -31.72 11.71
CA LEU A 32 -28.29 -32.92 12.52
C LEU A 32 -29.08 -32.60 13.79
N PHE A 33 -28.77 -31.47 14.45
CA PHE A 33 -29.50 -31.03 15.62
C PHE A 33 -30.99 -30.74 15.31
N ILE A 34 -31.24 -30.05 14.21
CA ILE A 34 -32.60 -29.72 13.71
C ILE A 34 -33.39 -31.00 13.40
N LEU A 35 -32.78 -31.97 12.70
CA LEU A 35 -33.39 -33.26 12.39
C LEU A 35 -33.68 -34.08 13.64
N GLY A 36 -32.73 -34.13 14.58
CA GLY A 36 -32.90 -34.80 15.87
C GLY A 36 -34.03 -34.19 16.68
N ALA A 37 -34.10 -32.87 16.77
CA ALA A 37 -35.18 -32.15 17.45
C ALA A 37 -36.54 -32.46 16.82
N ALA A 38 -36.66 -32.43 15.50
CA ALA A 38 -37.90 -32.77 14.80
C ALA A 38 -38.38 -34.20 15.13
N GLY A 39 -37.46 -35.17 15.18
CA GLY A 39 -37.77 -36.55 15.54
C GLY A 39 -38.15 -36.72 17.02
N SER A 40 -37.40 -36.10 17.94
CA SER A 40 -37.62 -36.26 19.39
C SER A 40 -38.88 -35.57 19.91
N PHE A 41 -39.27 -34.43 19.33
CA PHE A 41 -40.45 -33.68 19.78
C PHE A 41 -41.76 -34.06 19.08
N GLY A 42 -41.71 -35.00 18.13
CA GLY A 42 -42.93 -35.48 17.45
C GLY A 42 -43.66 -34.38 16.69
N MET A 43 -42.92 -33.43 16.11
CA MET A 43 -43.45 -32.26 15.38
C MET A 43 -44.12 -32.69 14.08
N SER A 44 -45.36 -33.16 14.20
CA SER A 44 -46.19 -33.64 13.09
C SER A 44 -47.04 -32.54 12.47
N LYS A 45 -47.24 -31.42 13.18
CA LYS A 45 -48.04 -30.31 12.66
C LYS A 45 -47.22 -29.47 11.67
N PRO A 46 -47.81 -29.07 10.53
CA PRO A 46 -47.09 -28.30 9.51
C PRO A 46 -46.64 -26.92 10.01
N ILE A 47 -47.34 -26.35 11.00
CA ILE A 47 -46.98 -25.07 11.62
C ILE A 47 -45.63 -25.17 12.36
N GLU A 48 -45.40 -26.25 13.10
CA GLU A 48 -44.16 -26.47 13.86
C GLU A 48 -42.98 -26.69 12.92
N GLN A 49 -43.20 -27.45 11.83
CA GLN A 49 -42.20 -27.69 10.79
C GLN A 49 -41.79 -26.39 10.08
N ASN A 50 -42.76 -25.54 9.72
CA ASN A 50 -42.48 -24.25 9.09
C ASN A 50 -41.67 -23.32 10.01
N LEU A 51 -41.99 -23.28 11.30
CA LEU A 51 -41.28 -22.44 12.27
C LEU A 51 -39.82 -22.90 12.43
N LEU A 52 -39.60 -24.21 12.51
CA LEU A 52 -38.27 -24.81 12.60
C LEU A 52 -37.42 -24.51 11.35
N LEU A 53 -38.04 -24.52 10.16
CA LEU A 53 -37.40 -24.18 8.89
C LEU A 53 -36.99 -22.69 8.85
N ILE A 54 -37.87 -21.78 9.28
CA ILE A 54 -37.56 -20.34 9.36
C ILE A 54 -36.37 -20.09 10.30
N VAL A 55 -36.38 -20.71 11.49
CA VAL A 55 -35.28 -20.59 12.45
C VAL A 55 -33.97 -21.12 11.85
N GLY A 56 -34.02 -22.24 11.13
CA GLY A 56 -32.86 -22.79 10.42
C GLY A 56 -32.30 -21.83 9.37
N VAL A 57 -33.15 -21.15 8.59
CA VAL A 57 -32.73 -20.18 7.57
C VAL A 57 -32.09 -18.95 8.21
N VAL A 58 -32.71 -18.39 9.26
CA VAL A 58 -32.17 -17.23 9.97
C VAL A 58 -30.81 -17.55 10.60
N TYR A 59 -30.68 -18.73 11.22
CA TYR A 59 -29.43 -19.19 11.79
C TYR A 59 -28.33 -19.34 10.72
N SER A 60 -28.66 -19.93 9.56
CA SER A 60 -27.75 -20.06 8.43
C SER A 60 -27.23 -18.71 7.93
N ILE A 61 -28.11 -17.71 7.80
CA ILE A 61 -27.74 -16.35 7.39
C ILE A 61 -26.81 -15.72 8.43
N ALA A 62 -27.12 -15.86 9.72
CA ALA A 62 -26.29 -15.32 10.80
C ALA A 62 -24.89 -15.93 10.82
N VAL A 63 -24.78 -17.25 10.63
CA VAL A 63 -23.51 -17.96 10.51
C VAL A 63 -22.73 -17.46 9.29
N ILE A 64 -23.35 -17.36 8.11
CA ILE A 64 -22.71 -16.80 6.90
C ILE A 64 -22.24 -15.36 7.13
N ALA A 65 -23.04 -14.50 7.75
CA ALA A 65 -22.69 -13.11 8.02
C ALA A 65 -21.54 -12.97 9.02
N PHE A 66 -21.47 -13.83 10.03
CA PHE A 66 -20.38 -13.86 11.00
C PHE A 66 -19.07 -14.37 10.38
N LEU A 67 -19.20 -15.33 9.44
CA LEU A 67 -18.09 -15.94 8.75
C LEU A 67 -17.56 -15.12 7.58
N TYR A 68 -18.40 -14.28 6.96
CA TYR A 68 -17.95 -13.35 5.94
C TYR A 68 -16.98 -12.38 6.61
N PRO A 69 -15.65 -12.52 6.38
CA PRO A 69 -14.69 -11.77 7.15
C PRO A 69 -14.95 -10.30 6.87
N ARG A 70 -15.37 -9.55 7.91
CA ARG A 70 -15.48 -8.10 7.81
C ARG A 70 -14.17 -7.59 7.24
N LYS A 71 -14.22 -6.95 6.06
CA LYS A 71 -13.07 -6.31 5.41
C LYS A 71 -12.46 -5.32 6.39
N LYS A 72 -11.51 -5.77 7.20
CA LYS A 72 -10.67 -4.89 8.01
C LYS A 72 -9.70 -4.26 7.01
N ARG A 73 -9.86 -2.96 6.74
CA ARG A 73 -8.90 -2.17 5.98
C ARG A 73 -7.62 -2.09 6.81
N THR A 74 -6.72 -3.06 6.64
CA THR A 74 -5.37 -2.95 7.17
C THR A 74 -4.60 -2.04 6.23
N HIS A 75 -4.24 -0.85 6.71
CA HIS A 75 -3.27 0.00 6.05
C HIS A 75 -1.92 -0.71 6.15
N LEU A 76 -1.56 -1.54 5.16
CA LEU A 76 -0.21 -2.05 5.05
C LEU A 76 0.71 -0.84 4.80
N HIS A 77 1.58 -0.56 5.76
CA HIS A 77 2.78 0.20 5.50
C HIS A 77 3.65 -0.67 4.58
N THR A 78 3.62 -0.38 3.28
CA THR A 78 4.75 -0.77 2.44
C THR A 78 5.97 -0.04 2.97
N PRO A 79 7.02 -0.74 3.44
CA PRO A 79 8.29 -0.09 3.76
C PRO A 79 8.75 0.65 2.50
N ASP A 80 9.22 1.88 2.68
CA ASP A 80 9.73 2.66 1.56
C ASP A 80 10.84 1.87 0.85
N PRO A 81 10.87 1.84 -0.49
CA PRO A 81 11.88 1.09 -1.21
C PRO A 81 13.25 1.64 -0.84
N GLU A 82 14.09 0.80 -0.23
CA GLU A 82 15.49 1.15 0.03
C GLU A 82 16.15 1.45 -1.31
N ILE A 83 16.59 2.70 -1.47
CA ILE A 83 17.34 3.15 -2.64
C ILE A 83 18.74 2.53 -2.48
N ILE A 84 18.95 1.36 -3.08
CA ILE A 84 20.28 0.77 -3.18
C ILE A 84 21.02 1.58 -4.26
N GLU A 85 21.83 2.53 -3.83
CA GLU A 85 22.82 3.20 -4.68
C GLU A 85 23.87 2.16 -5.09
N LYS A 86 23.64 1.50 -6.23
CA LYS A 86 24.67 0.68 -6.86
C LYS A 86 25.67 1.61 -7.53
N GLU A 87 26.84 1.76 -6.92
CA GLU A 87 28.01 2.30 -7.59
C GLU A 87 28.43 1.33 -8.70
N THR A 88 28.01 1.60 -9.93
CA THR A 88 28.56 0.91 -11.11
C THR A 88 29.95 1.45 -11.37
N PHE A 89 30.96 0.71 -10.95
CA PHE A 89 32.33 0.88 -11.42
C PHE A 89 32.38 0.60 -12.92
N VAL A 90 32.60 1.64 -13.71
CA VAL A 90 32.87 1.51 -15.15
C VAL A 90 34.37 1.29 -15.30
N ASP A 91 34.77 0.02 -15.45
CA ASP A 91 36.15 -0.30 -15.83
C ASP A 91 36.41 0.22 -17.25
N ARG A 92 37.25 1.26 -17.37
CA ARG A 92 37.62 1.81 -18.68
C ARG A 92 38.45 0.76 -19.44
N PRO A 93 38.17 0.52 -20.74
CA PRO A 93 38.94 -0.42 -21.53
C PRO A 93 40.37 0.11 -21.72
N VAL A 94 41.36 -0.64 -21.22
CA VAL A 94 42.78 -0.35 -21.41
C VAL A 94 43.16 -0.75 -22.84
N LEU A 95 43.32 0.23 -23.73
CA LEU A 95 43.85 0.00 -25.08
C LEU A 95 45.37 -0.21 -24.99
N LYS A 96 45.80 -1.46 -25.18
CA LYS A 96 47.21 -1.83 -25.38
C LYS A 96 47.51 -1.84 -26.87
N GLU A 97 48.23 -0.84 -27.37
CA GLU A 97 48.84 -0.91 -28.70
C GLU A 97 50.14 -1.71 -28.62
N VAL A 98 50.14 -2.90 -29.22
CA VAL A 98 51.33 -3.74 -29.37
C VAL A 98 51.90 -3.48 -30.76
N ILE A 99 52.92 -2.64 -30.84
CA ILE A 99 53.64 -2.39 -32.09
C ILE A 99 54.69 -3.49 -32.24
N LYS A 100 54.44 -4.46 -33.13
CA LYS A 100 55.45 -5.46 -33.54
C LYS A 100 56.19 -4.97 -34.77
N TYR A 101 57.43 -4.56 -34.59
CA TYR A 101 58.36 -4.38 -35.71
C TYR A 101 59.02 -5.71 -36.04
N LYS A 102 59.01 -6.06 -37.32
CA LYS A 102 59.79 -7.15 -37.90
C LYS A 102 61.18 -6.58 -38.17
N ASP A 103 62.18 -7.22 -37.58
CA ASP A 103 63.62 -7.06 -37.83
C ASP A 103 64.36 -6.02 -36.95
N ARG A 104 64.96 -6.56 -35.88
CA ARG A 104 65.97 -6.05 -34.92
C ARG A 104 65.48 -5.52 -33.56
N PRO A 105 66.04 -6.02 -32.44
CA PRO A 105 65.62 -5.64 -31.10
C PRO A 105 66.40 -4.41 -30.62
N VAL A 106 65.73 -3.26 -30.55
CA VAL A 106 66.13 -2.17 -29.65
C VAL A 106 64.86 -1.62 -29.02
N GLU A 107 64.66 -1.95 -27.75
CA GLU A 107 63.57 -1.42 -26.94
C GLU A 107 63.88 0.03 -26.59
N LYS A 108 63.31 0.98 -27.35
CA LYS A 108 63.29 2.39 -26.97
C LYS A 108 61.90 2.72 -26.47
N ILE A 109 61.74 2.74 -25.15
CA ILE A 109 60.50 3.13 -24.48
C ILE A 109 60.37 4.65 -24.61
N ILE A 110 59.65 5.10 -25.65
CA ILE A 110 59.34 6.52 -25.83
C ILE A 110 58.04 6.78 -25.06
N ILE A 111 58.18 7.30 -23.84
CA ILE A 111 57.06 7.77 -23.03
C ILE A 111 56.67 9.15 -23.57
N LYS A 112 55.74 9.20 -24.53
CA LYS A 112 55.06 10.45 -24.87
C LYS A 112 54.03 10.73 -23.77
N GLU A 113 54.31 11.70 -22.90
CA GLU A 113 53.29 12.29 -22.04
C GLU A 113 52.28 13.03 -22.94
N VAL A 114 51.18 12.36 -23.24
CA VAL A 114 50.02 12.97 -23.89
C VAL A 114 49.35 13.87 -22.85
N GLU A 115 49.41 15.18 -23.05
CA GLU A 115 48.68 16.15 -22.25
C GLU A 115 47.19 15.76 -22.27
N LYS A 116 46.71 15.29 -21.11
CA LYS A 116 45.32 14.88 -20.93
C LYS A 116 44.43 16.09 -21.24
N PRO A 117 43.51 16.03 -22.21
CA PRO A 117 42.49 17.06 -22.33
C PRO A 117 41.66 17.03 -21.05
N VAL A 118 41.76 18.09 -20.24
CA VAL A 118 40.92 18.28 -19.05
C VAL A 118 39.53 18.57 -19.58
N ILE A 119 38.72 17.51 -19.73
CA ILE A 119 37.29 17.65 -19.99
C ILE A 119 36.71 18.28 -18.72
N LYS A 120 36.51 19.60 -18.74
CA LYS A 120 35.69 20.30 -17.76
C LYS A 120 34.25 19.84 -17.98
N GLU A 121 33.88 18.75 -17.32
CA GLU A 121 32.48 18.38 -17.19
C GLU A 121 31.81 19.49 -16.38
N THR A 122 31.06 20.35 -17.08
CA THR A 122 30.18 21.33 -16.45
C THR A 122 29.12 20.53 -15.71
N ILE A 123 29.33 20.29 -14.41
CA ILE A 123 28.35 19.68 -13.53
C ILE A 123 27.15 20.63 -13.52
N LEU A 124 26.13 20.30 -14.31
CA LEU A 124 24.83 20.96 -14.27
C LEU A 124 24.26 20.68 -12.88
N GLU A 125 24.46 21.63 -11.96
CA GLU A 125 23.79 21.63 -10.66
C GLU A 125 22.29 21.48 -10.91
N LYS A 126 21.77 20.31 -10.53
CA LYS A 126 20.36 19.99 -10.66
C LYS A 126 19.59 20.97 -9.78
N LYS A 127 19.08 22.04 -10.38
CA LYS A 127 18.28 23.06 -9.70
C LYS A 127 17.17 22.36 -8.92
N GLU A 128 17.27 22.42 -7.59
CA GLU A 128 16.27 21.83 -6.71
C GLU A 128 14.91 22.46 -7.02
N VAL A 129 14.00 21.63 -7.52
CA VAL A 129 12.63 22.06 -7.75
C VAL A 129 11.99 22.22 -6.38
N LYS A 130 11.87 23.46 -5.89
CA LYS A 130 11.17 23.77 -4.65
C LYS A 130 9.75 23.20 -4.73
N GLU A 131 9.47 22.19 -3.93
CA GLU A 131 8.17 21.53 -3.92
C GLU A 131 7.10 22.51 -3.40
N LYS A 132 6.03 22.67 -4.17
CA LYS A 132 4.90 23.49 -3.76
C LYS A 132 4.16 22.77 -2.64
N LYS A 133 4.21 23.35 -1.45
CA LYS A 133 3.46 22.91 -0.26
C LYS A 133 1.95 22.95 -0.53
N SER A 134 1.23 21.91 -0.14
CA SER A 134 -0.22 21.83 -0.27
C SER A 134 -0.97 22.90 0.55
N LYS A 135 -2.18 23.33 0.11
CA LYS A 135 -3.04 24.25 0.90
C LYS A 135 -3.69 23.54 2.10
N TYR A 136 -4.07 22.27 1.96
CA TYR A 136 -4.79 21.51 2.98
C TYR A 136 -3.97 20.31 3.48
N MET A 137 -4.20 19.97 4.75
CA MET A 137 -3.55 18.87 5.46
C MET A 137 -4.61 18.10 6.26
N GLY A 138 -4.72 16.80 6.05
CA GLY A 138 -5.62 15.91 6.79
C GLY A 138 -4.86 14.89 7.62
N SER A 139 -5.53 14.31 8.60
CA SER A 139 -5.00 13.18 9.35
C SER A 139 -5.88 11.95 9.20
N THR A 140 -5.28 10.85 8.74
CA THR A 140 -5.97 9.56 8.59
C THR A 140 -6.43 9.00 9.94
N TYR A 141 -5.80 9.40 11.05
CA TYR A 141 -6.10 8.87 12.38
C TYR A 141 -7.39 9.44 12.98
N ASN A 142 -7.60 10.75 12.87
CA ASN A 142 -8.76 11.43 13.44
C ASN A 142 -9.81 11.82 12.39
N GLU A 143 -9.55 11.47 11.12
CA GLU A 143 -10.37 11.78 9.95
C GLU A 143 -10.77 13.26 9.88
N LYS A 144 -9.85 14.17 10.26
CA LYS A 144 -10.06 15.62 10.19
C LYS A 144 -9.07 16.28 9.25
N TYR A 145 -9.52 17.34 8.58
CA TYR A 145 -8.69 18.14 7.69
C TYR A 145 -8.63 19.61 8.10
N HIS A 146 -7.49 20.22 7.80
CA HIS A 146 -7.05 21.52 8.28
C HIS A 146 -6.47 22.34 7.13
N LEU A 147 -6.45 23.66 7.28
CA LEU A 147 -5.57 24.53 6.51
C LEU A 147 -4.12 24.31 6.96
N ARG A 148 -3.15 24.45 6.04
CA ARG A 148 -1.73 24.34 6.38
C ARG A 148 -1.29 25.32 7.48
N THR A 149 -1.92 26.48 7.54
CA THR A 149 -1.70 27.53 8.55
C THR A 149 -2.36 27.26 9.90
N CYS A 150 -3.15 26.20 10.04
CA CYS A 150 -3.84 25.87 11.29
C CYS A 150 -2.84 25.44 12.38
N ARG A 151 -3.00 25.91 13.62
CA ARG A 151 -2.18 25.47 14.76
C ARG A 151 -2.16 23.93 14.95
N PHE A 152 -3.27 23.26 14.62
CA PHE A 152 -3.39 21.81 14.77
C PHE A 152 -2.80 21.01 13.60
N SER A 153 -2.52 21.63 12.45
CA SER A 153 -1.93 20.92 11.30
C SER A 153 -0.53 20.41 11.64
N GLY A 154 0.27 21.20 12.37
CA GLY A 154 1.62 20.82 12.82
C GLY A 154 1.65 19.72 13.89
N ALA A 155 0.52 19.43 14.55
CA ALA A 155 0.41 18.35 15.52
C ALA A 155 0.12 16.99 14.88
N ILE A 156 -0.15 16.96 13.56
CA ILE A 156 -0.41 15.72 12.83
C ILE A 156 0.91 14.97 12.67
N LYS A 157 0.98 13.74 13.20
CA LYS A 157 2.16 12.88 13.03
C LYS A 157 2.36 12.59 11.53
N PRO A 158 3.59 12.63 10.99
CA PRO A 158 3.86 12.40 9.56
C PRO A 158 3.26 11.10 9.03
N LYS A 159 3.28 10.03 9.84
CA LYS A 159 2.68 8.72 9.49
C LYS A 159 1.17 8.74 9.21
N TYR A 160 0.46 9.77 9.65
CA TYR A 160 -0.97 9.93 9.41
C TYR A 160 -1.28 11.15 8.55
N LEU A 161 -0.26 11.86 8.06
CA LEU A 161 -0.43 13.11 7.34
C LEU A 161 -0.84 12.85 5.90
N VAL A 162 -1.89 13.54 5.44
CA VAL A 162 -2.35 13.53 4.06
C VAL A 162 -2.32 14.97 3.55
N GLU A 163 -1.45 15.26 2.59
CA GLU A 163 -1.32 16.59 1.98
C GLU A 163 -2.03 16.61 0.63
N GLU A 164 -2.98 17.52 0.42
CA GLU A 164 -3.67 17.67 -0.86
C GLU A 164 -4.06 19.14 -1.09
N ASN A 165 -4.10 19.55 -2.36
CA ASN A 165 -4.48 20.92 -2.73
C ASN A 165 -5.99 21.10 -2.89
N ASP A 166 -6.70 20.04 -3.24
CA ASP A 166 -8.14 20.06 -3.46
C ASP A 166 -8.91 19.78 -2.16
N LEU A 167 -9.88 20.65 -1.87
CA LEU A 167 -10.78 20.52 -0.73
C LEU A 167 -11.81 19.39 -0.96
N GLN A 168 -12.20 19.13 -2.21
CA GLN A 168 -13.17 18.08 -2.54
C GLN A 168 -12.67 16.68 -2.17
N TYR A 169 -11.36 16.45 -2.27
CA TYR A 169 -10.72 15.20 -1.89
C TYR A 169 -11.06 14.78 -0.44
N PHE A 170 -11.01 15.73 0.50
CA PHE A 170 -11.30 15.45 1.91
C PHE A 170 -12.81 15.23 2.15
N LYS A 171 -13.66 16.01 1.47
CA LYS A 171 -15.12 15.87 1.55
C LYS A 171 -15.60 14.52 1.03
N LEU A 172 -15.12 14.10 -0.14
CA LEU A 172 -15.47 12.82 -0.76
C LEU A 172 -15.03 11.61 0.07
N ARG A 173 -13.96 11.77 0.87
CA ARG A 173 -13.46 10.73 1.77
C ARG A 173 -14.04 10.80 3.19
N GLY A 174 -14.98 11.71 3.44
CA GLY A 174 -15.67 11.82 4.73
C GLY A 174 -14.84 12.44 5.84
N TYR A 175 -13.76 13.16 5.53
CA TYR A 175 -12.99 13.86 6.56
C TYR A 175 -13.80 15.05 7.09
N ALA A 176 -13.90 15.16 8.41
CA ALA A 176 -14.57 16.27 9.06
C ALA A 176 -13.71 17.55 9.00
N PRO A 177 -14.31 18.72 8.71
CA PRO A 177 -13.58 19.97 8.73
C PRO A 177 -13.12 20.33 10.14
N CYS A 178 -11.90 20.84 10.27
CA CYS A 178 -11.44 21.37 11.55
C CYS A 178 -12.29 22.57 11.97
N LYS A 179 -12.88 22.47 13.17
CA LYS A 179 -13.68 23.55 13.78
C LYS A 179 -12.90 24.82 14.09
N VAL A 180 -11.57 24.77 14.10
CA VAL A 180 -10.73 25.92 14.49
C VAL A 180 -10.30 26.76 13.29
N CYS A 181 -9.88 26.12 12.20
CA CYS A 181 -9.48 26.85 10.99
C CYS A 181 -10.60 26.98 9.94
N HIS A 182 -11.78 26.37 10.18
CA HIS A 182 -12.95 26.41 9.28
C HIS A 182 -12.59 26.36 7.79
N PRO A 183 -11.93 25.27 7.32
CA PRO A 183 -11.36 25.21 5.97
C PRO A 183 -12.40 25.36 4.85
N GLU A 184 -13.69 25.16 5.15
CA GLU A 184 -14.80 25.30 4.20
C GLU A 184 -15.18 26.75 3.87
N ARG A 185 -14.73 27.71 4.67
CA ARG A 185 -15.04 29.15 4.47
C ARG A 185 -14.00 29.90 3.65
N ASN A 186 -12.95 29.23 3.17
CA ASN A 186 -11.70 29.81 2.65
C ASN A 186 -11.31 29.22 1.29
#